data_AF-A0A1V5E458-F1
#
_entry.id   AF-A0A1V5E458-F1
#
_cell.length_a   1.000
_cell.length_b   1.000
_cell.length_c   1.000
_cell.angle_alpha   90.00
_cell.angle_beta   90.00
_cell.angle_gamma   90.00
#
_symmetry.space_group_name_H-M   'P 1'
#
loop_
_entity.id
_entity.type
_entity.pdbx_description
1 polymer ?
#
loop_
_entity_poly.entity_id
_entity_poly.type
_entity_poly.pdbx_seq_one_letter_code
_entity_poly.pdbx_strand_id
1 'polypeptide(L)'
;MKAIFSDFVIEELWKDPSIDGVFLKARKPVHFIEYDTSNYKLYSIIKNKRALSNRGLGVILFKIRMLARILRKKPLYLKRLTSQSIYEVVTQINHPIQN
;
A
#
# COMPACT_ATOMS: atom_id res chain seq x y z
N MET A 1 13.98 -10.96 -24.74
CA MET A 1 13.73 -10.37 -23.40
C MET A 1 14.73 -10.99 -22.44
N LYS A 2 15.64 -10.22 -21.81
CA LYS A 2 16.56 -10.77 -20.78
C LYS A 2 15.74 -11.02 -19.51
N ALA A 3 15.74 -12.25 -19.01
CA ALA A 3 15.05 -12.60 -17.77
C ALA A 3 15.81 -12.02 -16.57
N ILE A 4 15.13 -11.19 -15.79
CA ILE A 4 15.60 -10.69 -14.50
C ILE A 4 15.77 -11.94 -13.61
N PHE A 5 16.94 -12.15 -13.02
CA PHE A 5 17.31 -13.36 -12.25
C PHE A 5 17.74 -14.60 -13.06
N SER A 6 18.05 -14.46 -14.35
CA SER A 6 18.62 -15.58 -15.15
C SER A 6 19.97 -16.08 -14.65
N ASP A 7 20.67 -15.28 -13.86
CA ASP A 7 21.98 -15.53 -13.28
C ASP A 7 21.91 -16.16 -11.87
N PHE A 8 20.71 -16.35 -11.32
CA PHE A 8 20.54 -16.89 -9.98
C PHE A 8 20.72 -18.41 -9.99
N VAL A 9 21.36 -18.92 -8.93
CA VAL A 9 21.44 -20.36 -8.69
C VAL A 9 20.18 -20.77 -7.94
N ILE A 10 19.32 -21.56 -8.58
CA ILE A 10 18.12 -22.11 -7.97
C ILE A 10 18.55 -23.16 -6.93
N GLU A 11 18.15 -22.98 -5.68
CA GLU A 11 18.44 -23.93 -4.60
C GLU A 11 17.24 -24.84 -4.36
N GLU A 12 16.02 -24.31 -4.44
CA GLU A 12 14.81 -25.08 -4.16
C GLU A 12 13.59 -24.49 -4.88
N LEU A 13 12.66 -25.37 -5.27
CA LEU A 13 11.37 -25.05 -5.85
C LEU A 13 10.29 -25.87 -5.15
N TRP A 14 9.23 -25.20 -4.69
CA TRP A 14 8.07 -25.88 -4.12
C TRP A 14 6.82 -25.45 -4.86
N LYS A 15 5.88 -26.37 -5.08
CA LYS A 15 4.55 -25.98 -5.59
C LYS A 15 3.83 -25.15 -4.54
N ASP A 16 3.16 -24.09 -5.00
CA ASP A 16 2.22 -23.36 -4.16
C ASP A 16 0.98 -24.26 -3.95
N PRO A 17 0.61 -24.59 -2.71
CA PRO A 17 -0.57 -25.43 -2.44
C PRO A 17 -1.90 -24.68 -2.63
N SER A 18 -1.89 -23.34 -2.68
CA SER A 18 -3.09 -22.51 -2.71
C SER A 18 -3.52 -22.12 -4.12
N ILE A 19 -2.56 -21.91 -5.02
CA ILE A 19 -2.80 -21.46 -6.40
C ILE A 19 -1.80 -22.15 -7.35
N ASP A 20 -2.09 -22.10 -8.65
CA ASP A 20 -1.15 -22.59 -9.66
C ASP A 20 0.10 -21.67 -9.70
N GLY A 21 1.20 -22.16 -9.15
CA GLY A 21 2.43 -21.39 -8.96
C GLY A 21 3.51 -22.18 -8.23
N VAL A 22 4.69 -21.57 -8.09
CA VAL A 22 5.83 -22.14 -7.35
C VAL A 22 6.49 -21.10 -6.45
N PHE A 23 6.90 -21.53 -5.26
CA PHE A 23 7.87 -20.81 -4.44
C PHE A 23 9.28 -21.13 -4.93
N LEU A 24 10.12 -20.10 -5.03
CA LEU A 24 11.51 -20.21 -5.46
C LEU A 24 12.43 -19.75 -4.33
N LYS A 25 13.34 -20.63 -3.91
CA LYS A 25 14.53 -20.27 -3.14
C LYS A 25 15.72 -20.30 -4.08
N ALA A 26 16.38 -19.16 -4.22
CA ALA A 26 17.53 -19.02 -5.10
C ALA A 26 18.57 -18.12 -4.44
N ARG A 27 19.83 -18.34 -4.80
CA ARG A 27 20.97 -17.62 -4.28
C ARG A 27 21.64 -16.84 -5.40
N LYS A 28 22.08 -15.62 -5.09
CA LYS A 28 22.93 -14.84 -5.98
C LYS A 28 24.26 -15.57 -6.21
N PRO A 29 24.79 -15.58 -7.44
CA PRO A 29 26.10 -16.15 -7.70
C PRO A 29 27.18 -15.41 -6.89
N VAL A 30 28.27 -16.11 -6.55
CA VAL A 30 29.34 -15.55 -5.70
C VAL A 30 29.93 -14.28 -6.30
N HIS A 31 30.03 -14.23 -7.63
CA HIS A 31 30.52 -13.07 -8.38
C HIS A 31 29.36 -12.29 -9.02
N PHE A 32 28.27 -12.08 -8.28
CA PHE A 32 27.14 -11.27 -8.76
C PHE A 32 27.59 -9.85 -9.10
N ILE A 33 27.48 -9.49 -10.38
CA ILE A 33 27.72 -8.13 -10.86
C ILE A 33 26.36 -7.49 -11.02
N GLU A 34 26.07 -6.49 -10.17
CA GLU A 34 24.83 -5.75 -10.28
C GLU A 34 24.79 -4.99 -11.61
N TYR A 35 23.76 -5.27 -12.42
CA TYR A 35 23.56 -4.56 -13.67
C TYR A 35 23.21 -3.11 -13.36
N ASP A 36 23.88 -2.14 -14.00
CA ASP A 36 23.52 -0.74 -13.85
C ASP A 36 22.12 -0.50 -14.39
N THR A 37 21.19 -0.26 -13.46
CA THR A 37 19.79 -0.01 -13.79
C THR A 37 19.42 1.47 -13.85
N SER A 38 20.39 2.38 -13.69
CA SER A 38 20.18 3.83 -13.65
C SER A 38 19.43 4.40 -14.87
N ASN A 39 19.60 3.76 -16.03
CA ASN A 39 18.99 4.16 -17.30
C ASN A 39 17.61 3.53 -17.57
N TYR A 40 17.12 2.61 -16.73
CA TYR A 40 15.80 2.03 -16.91
C TYR A 40 14.71 2.92 -16.34
N LYS A 41 13.77 3.31 -17.20
CA LYS A 41 12.56 4.02 -16.76
C LYS A 41 11.62 3.04 -16.05
N LEU A 42 11.51 3.19 -14.73
CA LEU A 42 10.52 2.47 -13.92
C LEU A 42 9.13 3.05 -14.13
N TYR A 43 8.09 2.23 -14.01
CA TYR A 43 6.73 2.71 -14.08
C TYR A 43 6.41 3.55 -12.84
N SER A 44 6.07 4.83 -13.05
CA SER A 44 5.64 5.71 -11.97
C SER A 44 4.11 5.70 -11.88
N ILE A 45 3.58 5.11 -10.81
CA ILE A 45 2.14 5.15 -10.51
C ILE A 45 1.66 6.60 -10.33
N ILE A 46 2.52 7.46 -9.79
CA ILE A 46 2.24 8.90 -9.58
C ILE A 46 2.06 9.62 -10.92
N LYS A 47 2.93 9.36 -11.90
CA LYS A 47 2.91 10.00 -13.22
C LYS A 47 2.09 9.22 -14.25
N ASN A 48 1.59 8.03 -13.90
CA ASN A 48 0.94 7.05 -14.78
C ASN A 48 1.73 6.76 -16.07
N LYS A 49 3.07 6.74 -15.98
CA LYS A 49 3.98 6.49 -17.12
C LYS A 49 5.36 6.05 -16.65
N ARG A 50 6.16 5.48 -17.55
CA ARG A 50 7.57 5.16 -17.30
C ARG A 50 8.39 6.45 -17.11
N ALA A 51 9.16 6.54 -16.02
CA ALA A 51 10.00 7.68 -15.69
C ALA A 51 11.32 7.22 -15.04
N LEU A 52 12.43 7.90 -15.35
CA LEU A 52 13.73 7.66 -14.69
C LEU A 52 13.74 8.17 -13.25
N SER A 53 12.96 9.22 -12.98
CA SER A 53 12.93 9.87 -11.68
C SER A 53 11.56 10.41 -11.36
N ASN A 54 11.21 10.36 -10.08
CA ASN A 54 10.04 10.99 -9.50
C ASN A 54 10.33 12.42 -8.99
N ARG A 55 11.52 13.00 -9.25
CA ARG A 55 11.83 14.39 -8.90
C ARG A 55 10.75 15.34 -9.45
N GLY A 56 10.37 16.32 -8.61
CA GLY A 56 9.39 17.36 -8.90
C GLY A 56 8.11 17.29 -8.05
N LEU A 57 7.17 18.21 -8.32
CA LEU A 57 5.93 18.39 -7.55
C LEU A 57 4.93 17.24 -7.67
N GLY A 58 5.18 16.23 -8.52
CA GLY A 58 4.28 15.10 -8.74
C GLY A 58 3.97 14.31 -7.48
N VAL A 59 4.95 14.13 -6.57
CA VAL A 59 4.74 13.45 -5.28
C VAL A 59 3.83 14.27 -4.38
N ILE A 60 4.04 15.59 -4.34
CA ILE A 60 3.23 16.52 -3.53
C ILE A 60 1.78 16.54 -4.05
N LEU A 61 1.59 16.69 -5.36
CA LEU A 61 0.28 16.65 -6.01
C LEU A 61 -0.43 15.30 -5.75
N PHE A 62 0.31 14.19 -5.80
CA PHE A 62 -0.23 12.88 -5.46
C PHE A 62 -0.71 12.82 -4.01
N LYS A 63 0.07 13.33 -3.04
CA LYS A 63 -0.32 13.40 -1.63
C LYS A 63 -1.57 14.24 -1.44
N ILE A 64 -1.65 15.43 -2.04
CA ILE A 64 -2.82 16.32 -1.97
C ILE A 64 -4.05 15.61 -2.55
N ARG A 65 -3.93 15.00 -3.73
CA ARG A 65 -5.02 14.25 -4.38
C ARG A 65 -5.46 13.07 -3.52
N MET A 66 -4.53 12.36 -2.89
CA MET A 66 -4.84 11.23 -2.00
C MET A 66 -5.61 11.71 -0.77
N LEU A 67 -5.15 12.79 -0.12
CA LEU A 67 -5.85 13.40 1.02
C LEU A 67 -7.25 13.87 0.62
N ALA A 68 -7.39 14.54 -0.52
CA ALA A 68 -8.69 14.94 -1.05
C ALA A 68 -9.61 13.74 -1.30
N ARG A 69 -9.09 12.57 -1.72
CA ARG A 69 -9.89 11.34 -1.85
C ARG A 69 -10.33 10.79 -0.49
N ILE A 70 -9.47 10.83 0.53
CA ILE A 70 -9.83 10.42 1.90
C ILE A 70 -10.93 11.34 2.44
N LEU A 71 -10.77 12.65 2.29
CA LEU A 71 -11.73 13.66 2.75
C LEU A 71 -13.05 13.64 1.96
N ARG A 72 -13.01 13.29 0.66
CA ARG A 72 -14.22 13.12 -0.18
C ARG A 72 -15.02 11.87 0.16
N LYS A 73 -14.42 10.84 0.79
CA LYS A 73 -15.20 9.79 1.45
C LYS A 73 -15.86 10.42 2.68
N LYS A 74 -17.08 10.92 2.50
CA LYS A 74 -17.83 11.79 3.43
C LYS A 74 -17.92 11.28 4.90
N PRO A 75 -18.20 12.18 5.87
CA PRO A 75 -18.08 12.03 7.34
C PRO A 75 -19.17 11.16 8.01
N LEU A 76 -19.50 10.01 7.43
CA LEU A 76 -20.51 9.11 7.99
C LEU A 76 -20.07 8.42 9.30
N TYR A 77 -18.77 8.38 9.57
CA TYR A 77 -18.24 7.86 10.84
C TYR A 77 -18.38 8.83 12.01
N LEU A 78 -18.32 10.15 11.76
CA LEU A 78 -18.42 11.15 12.83
C LEU A 78 -19.85 11.31 13.36
N LYS A 79 -20.87 11.21 12.49
CA LYS A 79 -22.27 11.25 12.94
C LYS A 79 -22.66 10.06 13.84
N ARG A 80 -22.00 8.90 13.67
CA ARG A 80 -22.25 7.70 14.49
C ARG A 80 -21.65 7.84 15.90
N LEU A 81 -20.49 8.50 16.01
CA LEU A 81 -19.83 8.75 17.30
C LEU A 81 -20.55 9.83 18.13
N THR A 82 -21.03 10.91 17.48
CA THR A 82 -21.79 11.94 18.19
C THR A 82 -23.18 11.47 18.59
N SER A 83 -23.81 10.58 17.81
CA SER A 83 -25.12 10.01 18.21
C SER A 83 -24.97 9.05 19.38
N GLN A 84 -24.02 8.11 19.36
CA GLN A 84 -23.77 7.20 20.49
C GLN A 84 -23.41 7.94 21.78
N SER A 85 -22.53 8.95 21.70
CA SER A 85 -22.17 9.79 22.86
C SER A 85 -23.36 10.59 23.42
N ILE A 86 -24.25 11.12 22.56
CA ILE A 86 -25.43 11.87 23.03
C ILE A 86 -26.45 10.93 23.68
N TYR A 87 -26.69 9.73 23.13
CA TYR A 87 -27.60 8.77 23.75
C TYR A 87 -27.12 8.34 25.14
N GLU A 88 -25.83 8.06 25.31
CA GLU A 88 -25.26 7.64 26.61
C GLU A 88 -25.37 8.75 27.68
N VAL A 89 -25.10 10.01 27.32
CA VAL A 89 -25.22 11.16 28.23
C VAL A 89 -26.68 11.45 28.61
N VAL A 90 -27.62 11.33 27.65
CA VAL A 90 -29.05 11.56 27.91
C VAL A 90 -29.66 10.46 28.77
N THR A 91 -29.24 9.20 28.64
CA THR A 91 -29.68 8.12 29.55
C THR A 91 -29.22 8.31 30.99
N GLN A 92 -28.05 8.91 31.22
CA GLN A 92 -27.55 9.14 32.58
C GLN A 92 -28.26 10.30 33.30
N ILE A 93 -28.77 11.29 32.56
CA ILE A 93 -29.47 12.45 33.13
C ILE A 93 -30.95 12.11 33.43
N ASN A 94 -31.55 11.17 32.70
CA ASN A 94 -32.98 10.85 32.79
C ASN A 94 -33.32 9.66 33.69
N HIS A 95 -32.37 9.12 34.47
CA HIS A 95 -32.72 8.21 35.56
C HIS A 95 -33.22 9.02 36.75
N PRO A 96 -34.53 8.98 37.09
CA PRO A 96 -35.02 9.61 38.30
C PRO A 96 -34.37 8.88 39.48
N ILE A 97 -33.82 9.67 40.42
CA ILE A 97 -33.46 9.20 41.75
C ILE A 97 -34.73 8.60 42.35
N GLN A 98 -34.84 7.27 42.32
CA GLN A 98 -35.80 6.54 43.15
C GLN A 98 -35.09 6.23 44.46
N ASN A 99 -35.46 7.03 45.47
CA ASN A 99 -35.33 6.85 46.92
C ASN A 99 -34.14 6.05 47.47
#